data_AF-A0AAU3KY93-F1
#
_entry.id   AF-A0AAU3KY93-F1
#
_cell.length_a   1.000
_cell.length_b   1.000
_cell.length_c   1.000
_cell.angle_alpha   90.00
_cell.angle_beta   90.00
_cell.angle_gamma   90.00
#
_symmetry.space_group_name_H-M   'P 1'
#
loop_
_entity.id
_entity.type
_entity.pdbx_description
1 polymer ?
#
loop_
_entity_poly.entity_id
_entity_poly.type
_entity_poly.pdbx_seq_one_letter_code
_entity_poly.pdbx_strand_id
1 'polypeptide(L)'
;MTVQISNLSFLTPGNYPDDNPYSGLEDTLQLFEYGERLGFGGAWIRQRHLEHGVGSAAVFLAAAAQRTSRIELGTAVIPIGYESPFRLAEDLSMADVLSRGRLQPGFSAGTPPHAELIGSLVFDGVTGAPTICRTGGSND
;
A
#
# COMPACT_ATOMS: atom_id res chain seq x y z
N MET A 1 6.19 -34.32 14.16
CA MET A 1 5.77 -33.43 13.07
C MET A 1 6.66 -32.21 13.13
N THR A 2 7.54 -32.00 12.15
CA THR A 2 8.52 -30.92 12.17
C THR A 2 7.92 -29.70 11.48
N VAL A 3 7.88 -28.55 12.15
CA VAL A 3 7.41 -27.30 11.53
C VAL A 3 8.47 -26.85 10.52
N GLN A 4 8.06 -26.58 9.27
CA GLN A 4 8.92 -26.00 8.24
C GLN A 4 8.35 -24.66 7.78
N ILE A 5 9.23 -23.66 7.65
CA ILE A 5 8.90 -22.36 7.07
C ILE A 5 9.15 -22.46 5.56
N SER A 6 8.09 -22.35 4.76
CA SER A 6 8.17 -22.41 3.29
C SER A 6 8.33 -21.05 2.63
N ASN A 7 7.97 -19.97 3.33
CA ASN A 7 8.06 -18.61 2.82
C ASN A 7 8.39 -17.62 3.94
N LEU A 8 9.26 -16.65 3.63
CA LEU A 8 9.60 -15.55 4.52
C LEU A 8 9.55 -14.23 3.74
N SER A 9 8.99 -13.22 4.39
CA SER A 9 8.54 -11.97 3.81
C SER A 9 8.80 -10.82 4.76
N PHE A 10 8.95 -9.59 4.25
CA PHE A 10 9.15 -8.41 5.09
C PHE A 10 8.21 -7.25 4.73
N LEU A 11 7.92 -6.42 5.71
CA LEU A 11 7.14 -5.18 5.57
C LEU A 11 8.04 -4.00 5.95
N THR A 12 8.03 -2.97 5.12
CA THR A 12 8.65 -1.68 5.43
C THR A 12 7.61 -0.56 5.36
N PRO A 13 7.70 0.47 6.22
CA PRO A 13 6.79 1.61 6.17
C PRO A 13 7.06 2.56 4.99
N GLY A 14 8.25 2.50 4.37
CA GLY A 14 8.62 3.34 3.23
C GLY A 14 8.69 4.83 3.56
N ASN A 15 9.21 5.17 4.75
CA ASN A 15 9.31 6.55 5.20
C ASN A 15 10.45 7.29 4.49
N TYR A 16 10.33 8.61 4.41
CA TYR A 16 11.34 9.49 3.85
C TYR A 16 11.37 10.83 4.61
N PRO A 17 12.48 11.59 4.55
CA PRO A 17 12.55 12.92 5.15
C PRO A 17 11.78 13.97 4.32
N ASP A 18 11.33 15.03 4.99
CA ASP A 18 10.46 16.08 4.44
C ASP A 18 11.12 16.84 3.28
N ASP A 19 12.43 17.08 3.39
CA ASP A 19 13.23 17.84 2.42
C ASP A 19 13.81 16.97 1.30
N ASN A 20 13.69 15.64 1.41
CA ASN A 20 14.22 14.71 0.42
C ASN A 20 13.38 13.42 0.29
N PRO A 21 12.16 13.52 -0.25
CA PRO A 21 11.29 12.36 -0.45
C PRO A 21 11.88 11.33 -1.43
N TYR A 22 12.67 11.79 -2.40
CA TYR A 22 13.27 10.93 -3.41
C TYR A 22 14.19 9.88 -2.79
N SER A 23 15.07 10.26 -1.87
CA SER A 23 16.04 9.32 -1.30
C SER A 23 15.37 8.18 -0.57
N GLY A 24 14.34 8.43 0.25
CA GLY A 24 13.68 7.36 0.98
C GLY A 24 12.83 6.45 0.09
N LEU A 25 12.23 6.98 -0.98
CA LEU A 25 11.56 6.14 -2.01
C LEU A 25 12.57 5.25 -2.73
N GLU A 26 13.72 5.80 -3.12
CA GLU A 26 14.80 5.05 -3.76
C GLU A 26 15.39 3.99 -2.82
N ASP A 27 15.66 4.33 -1.56
CA ASP A 27 16.13 3.38 -0.54
C ASP A 27 15.13 2.24 -0.34
N THR A 28 13.83 2.54 -0.38
CA THR A 28 12.79 1.53 -0.27
C THR A 28 12.76 0.61 -1.50
N LEU A 29 12.94 1.15 -2.72
CA LEU A 29 13.08 0.33 -3.93
C LEU A 29 14.32 -0.57 -3.87
N GLN A 30 15.46 -0.05 -3.42
CA GLN A 30 16.69 -0.81 -3.24
C GLN A 30 16.54 -1.91 -2.18
N LEU A 31 15.75 -1.67 -1.13
CA LEU A 31 15.43 -2.67 -0.12
C LEU A 31 14.62 -3.83 -0.73
N PHE A 32 13.68 -3.54 -1.63
CA PHE A 32 12.91 -4.57 -2.35
C PHE A 32 13.83 -5.42 -3.24
N GLU A 33 14.71 -4.77 -4.01
CA GLU A 33 15.73 -5.46 -4.81
C GLU A 33 16.63 -6.34 -3.94
N TYR A 34 17.10 -5.82 -2.80
CA TYR A 34 17.97 -6.57 -1.92
C TYR A 34 17.27 -7.74 -1.26
N GLY A 35 16.02 -7.56 -0.82
CA GLY A 35 15.18 -8.63 -0.30
C GLY A 35 15.03 -9.78 -1.31
N GLU A 36 14.82 -9.47 -2.59
CA GLU A 36 14.79 -10.50 -3.64
C GLU A 36 16.12 -11.24 -3.77
N ARG A 37 17.26 -10.52 -3.75
CA ARG A 37 18.59 -11.14 -3.80
C ARG A 37 18.88 -12.05 -2.62
N LEU A 38 18.34 -11.72 -1.44
CA LEU A 38 18.47 -12.54 -0.22
C LEU A 38 17.53 -13.74 -0.18
N GLY A 39 16.59 -13.85 -1.13
CA GLY A 39 15.67 -14.98 -1.23
C GLY A 39 14.37 -14.82 -0.44
N PHE A 40 14.00 -13.61 -0.01
CA PHE A 40 12.66 -13.36 0.50
C PHE A 40 11.63 -13.64 -0.59
N GLY A 41 10.50 -14.23 -0.20
CA GLY A 41 9.41 -14.54 -1.13
C GLY A 41 8.49 -13.36 -1.41
N GLY A 42 8.49 -12.34 -0.54
CA GLY A 42 7.81 -11.09 -0.86
C GLY A 42 8.34 -9.86 -0.10
N ALA A 43 7.92 -8.69 -0.56
CA ALA A 43 8.17 -7.39 0.05
C ALA A 43 6.87 -6.57 0.11
N TRP A 44 6.53 -6.05 1.29
CA TRP A 44 5.29 -5.30 1.54
C TRP A 44 5.58 -3.85 1.90
N ILE A 45 4.68 -2.98 1.45
CA ILE A 45 4.69 -1.54 1.74
C ILE A 45 3.38 -1.11 2.42
N ARG A 46 3.45 -0.09 3.26
CA ARG A 46 2.25 0.56 3.84
C ARG A 46 1.90 1.81 3.03
N GLN A 47 0.63 1.95 2.64
CA GLN A 47 0.13 3.20 2.08
C GLN A 47 -0.30 4.14 3.20
N ARG A 48 0.09 5.41 3.12
CA ARG A 48 -0.20 6.43 4.13
C ARG A 48 -0.56 7.75 3.46
N HIS A 49 -1.64 8.37 3.93
CA HIS A 49 -2.11 9.66 3.44
C HIS A 49 -1.78 10.74 4.47
N LEU A 50 -1.28 11.90 4.03
CA LEU A 50 -0.85 13.03 4.88
C LEU A 50 0.27 12.70 5.88
N GLU A 51 1.12 11.72 5.57
CA GLU A 51 2.26 11.32 6.38
C GLU A 51 3.51 11.19 5.50
N HIS A 52 4.71 11.28 6.09
CA HIS A 52 5.97 11.05 5.36
C HIS A 52 6.18 9.57 5.07
N GLY A 53 5.62 9.13 3.94
CA GLY A 53 5.70 7.75 3.45
C GLY A 53 5.02 7.56 2.10
N VAL A 54 4.91 6.31 1.66
CA VAL A 54 4.34 5.98 0.35
C VAL A 54 2.85 6.35 0.29
N GLY A 55 2.53 7.39 -0.50
CA GLY A 55 1.16 7.89 -0.68
C GLY A 55 0.31 7.08 -1.65
N SER A 56 0.94 6.44 -2.66
CA SER A 56 0.27 5.54 -3.60
C SER A 56 1.04 4.24 -3.70
N ALA A 57 0.47 3.17 -3.14
CA ALA A 57 1.11 1.87 -3.16
C ALA A 57 1.14 1.26 -4.57
N ALA A 58 0.09 1.45 -5.38
CA ALA A 58 0.05 0.93 -6.75
C ALA A 58 1.17 1.52 -7.62
N VAL A 59 1.40 2.84 -7.52
CA VAL A 59 2.50 3.52 -8.24
C VAL A 59 3.86 3.00 -7.76
N PHE A 60 4.06 2.91 -6.45
CA PHE A 60 5.32 2.43 -5.89
C PHE A 60 5.61 0.98 -6.29
N LEU A 61 4.61 0.09 -6.17
CA LEU A 61 4.77 -1.33 -6.51
C LEU A 61 4.93 -1.55 -8.02
N ALA A 62 4.33 -0.71 -8.87
CA ALA A 62 4.61 -0.74 -10.31
C ALA A 62 6.08 -0.39 -10.62
N ALA A 63 6.70 0.53 -9.88
CA ALA A 63 8.12 0.83 -10.00
C ALA A 63 8.98 -0.33 -9.46
N ALA A 64 8.64 -0.87 -8.29
CA ALA A 64 9.33 -2.03 -7.70
C ALA A 64 9.25 -3.27 -8.61
N ALA A 65 8.15 -3.44 -9.34
CA ALA A 65 7.96 -4.50 -10.33
C ALA A 65 8.97 -4.44 -11.48
N GLN A 66 9.49 -3.26 -11.83
CA GLN A 66 10.52 -3.13 -12.88
C GLN A 66 11.93 -3.40 -12.37
N ARG A 67 12.13 -3.43 -11.05
CA ARG A 67 13.43 -3.66 -10.39
C ARG A 67 13.59 -5.08 -9.86
N THR A 68 12.50 -5.84 -9.83
CA THR A 68 12.45 -7.19 -9.28
C THR A 68 11.78 -8.14 -10.27
N SER A 69 12.02 -9.44 -10.13
CA SER A 69 11.62 -10.43 -11.14
C SER A 69 10.82 -11.61 -10.58
N ARG A 70 10.91 -11.86 -9.28
CA ARG A 70 10.38 -13.06 -8.60
C ARG A 70 9.60 -12.72 -7.34
N ILE A 71 10.09 -11.78 -6.53
CA ILE A 71 9.52 -11.45 -5.22
C ILE A 71 8.07 -10.97 -5.35
N GLU A 72 7.18 -11.43 -4.48
CA GLU A 72 5.82 -10.91 -4.39
C GLU A 72 5.83 -9.46 -3.90
N LEU A 73 4.90 -8.65 -4.41
CA LEU A 73 4.84 -7.21 -4.19
C LEU A 73 3.53 -6.87 -3.51
N GLY A 74 3.58 -6.61 -2.20
CA GLY A 74 2.38 -6.55 -1.38
C GLY A 74 2.09 -5.20 -0.75
N THR A 75 0.82 -5.00 -0.37
CA THR A 75 0.41 -3.87 0.47
C THR A 75 -0.06 -4.37 1.84
N ALA A 76 0.34 -3.67 2.90
CA ALA A 76 -0.10 -3.94 4.26
C ALA A 76 -0.26 -2.61 5.02
N VAL A 77 -1.29 -1.81 4.74
CA VAL A 77 -2.48 -2.07 3.90
C VAL A 77 -2.84 -0.80 3.13
N ILE A 78 -3.66 -0.91 2.08
CA ILE A 78 -4.32 0.23 1.43
C ILE A 78 -5.58 0.59 2.25
N PRO A 79 -5.68 1.81 2.81
CA PRO A 79 -6.90 2.27 3.47
C PRO A 79 -7.98 2.60 2.43
N ILE A 80 -8.87 1.65 2.13
CA ILE A 80 -9.83 1.78 1.02
C ILE A 80 -10.86 2.90 1.22
N GLY A 81 -11.03 3.36 2.46
CA GLY A 81 -11.85 4.54 2.76
C GLY A 81 -11.32 5.82 2.12
N TYR A 82 -10.08 5.83 1.60
CA TYR A 82 -9.51 6.94 0.83
C TYR A 82 -9.54 6.78 -0.69
N GLU A 83 -10.04 5.66 -1.19
CA GLU A 83 -9.86 5.28 -2.59
C GLU A 83 -11.19 5.22 -3.33
N SER A 84 -11.19 5.61 -4.60
CA SER A 84 -12.30 5.28 -5.49
C SER A 84 -12.18 3.80 -5.91
N PRO A 85 -13.19 2.94 -5.64
CA PRO A 85 -13.08 1.51 -5.94
C PRO A 85 -12.79 1.21 -7.41
N PHE A 86 -13.40 1.96 -8.33
CA PHE A 86 -13.17 1.80 -9.76
C PHE A 86 -11.73 2.17 -10.12
N ARG A 87 -11.26 3.34 -9.67
CA ARG A 87 -9.89 3.80 -9.97
C ARG A 87 -8.84 2.90 -9.35
N LEU A 88 -9.05 2.46 -8.11
CA LEU A 88 -8.16 1.54 -7.41
C LEU A 88 -8.07 0.19 -8.13
N ALA A 89 -9.19 -0.33 -8.64
CA ALA A 89 -9.19 -1.56 -9.42
C ALA A 89 -8.36 -1.42 -10.71
N GLU A 90 -8.47 -0.30 -11.42
CA GLU A 90 -7.66 -0.03 -12.61
C GLU A 90 -6.16 0.07 -12.28
N ASP A 91 -5.81 0.79 -11.21
CA ASP A 91 -4.41 0.94 -10.77
C ASP A 91 -3.77 -0.39 -10.35
N LEU A 92 -4.49 -1.19 -9.54
CA LEU A 92 -4.00 -2.49 -9.11
C LEU A 92 -3.93 -3.47 -10.28
N SER A 93 -4.89 -3.45 -11.21
CA SER A 93 -4.84 -4.30 -12.41
C SER A 93 -3.62 -3.97 -13.28
N MET A 94 -3.34 -2.68 -13.48
CA MET A 94 -2.17 -2.24 -14.24
C MET A 94 -0.86 -2.65 -13.55
N ALA A 95 -0.75 -2.42 -12.24
CA ALA A 95 0.42 -2.82 -11.46
C ALA A 95 0.62 -4.34 -11.46
N ASP A 96 -0.46 -5.12 -11.40
CA ASP A 96 -0.41 -6.58 -11.44
C ASP A 96 0.14 -7.08 -12.78
N VAL A 97 -0.37 -6.55 -13.91
CA VAL A 97 0.14 -6.88 -15.25
C VAL A 97 1.62 -6.50 -15.38
N LEU A 98 2.02 -5.30 -14.94
CA LEU A 98 3.43 -4.87 -14.96
C LEU A 98 4.33 -5.75 -14.10
N SER A 99 3.79 -6.30 -13.01
CA SER A 99 4.49 -7.23 -12.12
C SER A 99 4.50 -8.68 -12.62
N ARG A 100 3.76 -9.00 -13.69
CA ARG A 100 3.53 -10.36 -14.19
C ARG A 100 2.81 -11.26 -13.17
N GLY A 101 1.78 -10.73 -12.50
CA GLY A 101 0.95 -11.51 -11.56
C GLY A 101 1.55 -11.66 -10.16
N ARG A 102 2.49 -10.79 -9.77
CA ARG A 102 3.18 -10.84 -8.46
C ARG A 102 2.54 -9.92 -7.42
N LEU A 103 1.50 -9.17 -7.76
CA LEU A 103 0.90 -8.19 -6.86
C LEU A 103 0.04 -8.89 -5.79
N GLN A 104 0.22 -8.48 -4.53
CA GLN A 104 -0.52 -8.99 -3.38
C GLN A 104 -1.23 -7.83 -2.65
N PRO A 105 -2.39 -7.36 -3.15
CA PRO A 105 -3.08 -6.22 -2.56
C PRO A 105 -3.76 -6.59 -1.24
N GLY A 106 -3.29 -5.98 -0.14
CA GLY A 106 -3.95 -5.97 1.17
C GLY A 106 -4.68 -4.65 1.43
N PHE A 107 -5.88 -4.76 1.99
CA PHE A 107 -6.82 -3.65 2.21
C PHE A 107 -7.17 -3.49 3.70
N SER A 108 -7.57 -2.28 4.10
CA SER A 108 -8.21 -2.02 5.39
C SER A 108 -9.46 -1.17 5.23
N ALA A 109 -10.53 -1.59 5.90
CA ALA A 109 -11.83 -0.91 5.95
C ALA A 109 -12.03 -0.06 7.21
N GLY A 110 -10.97 0.18 8.01
CA GLY A 110 -11.06 1.03 9.18
C GLY A 110 -11.24 2.51 8.82
N THR A 111 -11.75 3.30 9.76
CA THR A 111 -11.82 4.77 9.62
C THR A 111 -10.42 5.31 9.33
N PRO A 112 -10.22 5.97 8.18
CA PRO A 112 -8.87 6.40 7.82
C PRO A 112 -8.36 7.54 8.74
N PRO A 113 -7.06 7.61 9.06
CA PRO A 113 -6.50 8.71 9.83
C PRO A 113 -6.60 10.02 9.05
N HIS A 114 -7.04 11.12 9.69
CA HIS A 114 -7.22 12.44 9.08
C HIS A 114 -8.45 12.59 8.17
N ALA A 115 -9.43 11.70 8.32
CA ALA A 115 -10.67 11.72 7.54
C ALA A 115 -11.44 13.05 7.74
N GLU A 116 -11.32 13.68 8.90
CA GLU A 116 -11.87 15.02 9.18
C GLU A 116 -11.29 16.13 8.30
N LEU A 117 -10.05 15.99 7.81
CA LEU A 117 -9.37 17.02 7.01
C LEU A 117 -9.71 16.90 5.52
N ILE A 118 -9.73 15.67 5.00
CA ILE A 118 -9.79 15.41 3.55
C ILE A 118 -11.02 14.60 3.13
N GLY A 119 -11.90 14.27 4.07
CA GLY A 119 -13.04 13.40 3.84
C GLY A 119 -13.99 13.83 2.73
N SER A 120 -14.23 15.14 2.60
CA SER A 120 -15.06 15.69 1.53
C SER A 120 -14.39 15.66 0.15
N LEU A 121 -13.08 15.42 0.09
CA LEU A 121 -12.30 15.33 -1.15
C LEU A 121 -12.18 13.88 -1.65
N VAL A 122 -12.58 12.93 -0.81
CA VAL A 122 -12.36 11.51 -1.02
C VAL A 122 -13.63 10.89 -1.56
N PHE A 123 -13.48 9.94 -2.49
CA PHE A 123 -14.60 9.24 -3.08
C PHE A 123 -15.26 8.31 -2.04
N ASP A 124 -16.48 8.63 -1.61
CA ASP A 124 -17.24 7.83 -0.64
C ASP A 124 -18.21 6.83 -1.29
N GLY A 125 -18.26 6.79 -2.63
CA GLY A 125 -19.12 5.87 -3.37
C GLY A 125 -20.62 6.12 -3.24
N VAL A 126 -21.04 7.19 -2.55
CA VAL A 126 -22.45 7.56 -2.40
C VAL A 126 -22.66 8.88 -3.12
N THR A 127 -23.36 8.87 -4.25
CA THR A 127 -23.81 10.11 -4.89
C THR A 127 -24.76 10.86 -3.94
N GLY A 128 -24.25 11.76 -3.10
CA GLY A 128 -25.05 12.80 -2.45
C GLY A 128 -24.90 13.07 -0.95
N ALA A 129 -24.03 12.44 -0.14
CA ALA A 129 -23.85 12.85 1.26
C ALA A 129 -22.55 12.34 1.91
N PRO A 130 -21.87 13.15 2.75
CA PRO A 130 -20.62 12.76 3.38
C PRO A 130 -20.91 11.70 4.44
N THR A 131 -20.42 10.48 4.22
CA THR A 131 -20.33 9.50 5.32
C THR A 131 -19.00 8.79 5.23
N ILE A 132 -17.94 9.47 5.68
CA ILE A 132 -16.84 8.76 6.32
C ILE A 132 -17.44 7.88 7.38
N CYS A 133 -17.23 6.57 7.21
CA CYS A 133 -17.36 5.50 8.17
C CYS A 133 -17.86 5.98 9.55
N ARG A 134 -19.19 6.09 9.72
CA ARG A 134 -19.79 6.17 11.06
C ARG A 134 -19.69 4.79 11.69
N THR A 135 -18.50 4.43 12.17
CA THR A 135 -18.41 3.57 13.35
C THR A 135 -18.79 4.44 14.53
N GLY A 136 -20.11 4.55 14.77
CA GLY A 136 -20.62 5.06 16.03
C GLY A 136 -20.12 4.17 17.17
N GLY A 137 -18.99 4.56 17.76
CA GLY A 137 -18.60 4.17 19.10
C GLY A 137 -18.96 5.33 20.03
N SER A 138 -20.20 5.36 20.49
CA SER A 138 -20.54 6.04 21.73
C SER A 138 -19.97 5.21 22.88
N ASN A 139 -19.03 5.77 23.64
CA ASN A 139 -18.82 5.37 25.02
C ASN A 139 -19.75 6.24 25.88
N ASP A 140 -21.04 5.91 25.82
CA ASP A 140 -22.06 6.19 26.83
C ASP A 140 -22.72 4.84 27.18
#